data_AF-A0A7J6ATU8-F1
#
_entry.id   AF-A0A7J6ATU8-F1
#
_cell.length_a   1.000
_cell.length_b   1.000
_cell.length_c   1.000
_cell.angle_alpha   90.00
_cell.angle_beta   90.00
_cell.angle_gamma   90.00
#
_symmetry.space_group_name_H-M   'P 1'
#
loop_
_entity.id
_entity.type
_entity.pdbx_description
1 polymer ?
#
loop_
_entity_poly.entity_id
_entity_poly.type
_entity_poly.pdbx_seq_one_letter_code
_entity_poly.pdbx_strand_id
1 'polypeptide(L)'
;MVYIRDGRLHWSQSASDDSGSLSVEISSYVLLAVLTAGQLTTADLGYANRIVSWLVKQQNPYGGFSSTQDTVVALQALALYSTKVFSSDGSSTVTVKSEDGHSYTFDVNQSNKLLYQERSLQDVPGKYSIEVKGSTCVSVQTALFYNVPTPTQTSTLSIAVKTEGNCTKSFGQTLSLGFTVEYHGTLNNTNMIIVDIKLLSGFTADPGELKRGILVERVDSKDDHIIMYIKELQRNIPINYQLHI
;
A
#
# COMPACT_ATOMS: atom_id res chain seq x y z
N MET A 1 -19.82 8.15 4.04
CA MET A 1 -20.70 8.51 2.90
C MET A 1 -20.48 7.50 1.77
N VAL A 2 -21.48 7.30 0.91
CA VAL A 2 -21.38 6.43 -0.27
C VAL A 2 -21.09 7.28 -1.50
N TYR A 3 -20.17 6.81 -2.35
CA TYR A 3 -19.73 7.52 -3.54
C TYR A 3 -19.85 6.60 -4.76
N ILE A 4 -20.29 7.20 -5.87
CA ILE A 4 -20.47 6.51 -7.16
C ILE A 4 -19.69 7.29 -8.22
N ARG A 5 -18.76 6.62 -8.89
CA ARG A 5 -17.97 7.20 -10.00
C ARG A 5 -17.70 6.14 -11.04
N ASP A 6 -18.02 6.43 -12.31
CA ASP A 6 -17.85 5.52 -13.44
C ASP A 6 -18.48 4.12 -13.21
N GLY A 7 -19.67 4.10 -12.59
CA GLY A 7 -20.38 2.86 -12.24
C GLY A 7 -19.81 2.10 -11.03
N ARG A 8 -18.63 2.48 -10.53
CA ARG A 8 -18.00 1.91 -9.33
C ARG A 8 -18.57 2.53 -8.06
N LEU A 9 -18.55 1.77 -6.97
CA LEU A 9 -19.18 2.17 -5.71
C LEU A 9 -18.22 1.94 -4.54
N HIS A 10 -18.11 2.91 -3.63
CA HIS A 10 -17.29 2.79 -2.43
C HIS A 10 -17.78 3.69 -1.29
N TRP A 11 -17.24 3.49 -0.10
CA TRP A 11 -17.51 4.30 1.08
C TRP A 11 -16.25 5.00 1.56
N SER A 12 -16.40 6.26 1.94
CA SER A 12 -15.35 7.07 2.55
C SER A 12 -15.92 7.98 3.64
N GLN A 13 -15.10 8.37 4.61
CA GLN A 13 -15.49 9.30 5.68
C GLN A 13 -15.58 10.75 5.19
N SER A 14 -14.77 11.12 4.20
CA SER A 14 -14.69 12.48 3.65
C SER A 14 -14.84 12.45 2.12
N ALA A 15 -15.09 13.60 1.50
CA ALA A 15 -15.17 13.71 0.04
C ALA A 15 -13.79 13.84 -0.63
N SER A 16 -12.73 14.02 0.17
CA SER A 16 -11.35 14.14 -0.30
C SER A 16 -10.57 12.82 -0.24
N ASP A 17 -11.07 11.81 0.50
CA ASP A 17 -10.42 10.50 0.68
C ASP A 17 -10.99 9.43 -0.25
N ASP A 18 -10.87 9.67 -1.57
CA ASP A 18 -11.36 8.76 -2.61
C ASP A 18 -10.52 7.46 -2.76
N SER A 19 -9.40 7.33 -2.04
CA SER A 19 -8.48 6.17 -2.11
C SER A 19 -7.74 5.87 -0.81
N GLY A 20 -8.22 6.39 0.33
CA GLY A 20 -7.57 6.18 1.63
C GLY A 20 -7.69 4.72 2.11
N SER A 21 -6.73 4.28 2.93
CA SER A 21 -6.73 2.94 3.53
C SER A 21 -8.07 2.61 4.22
N LEU A 22 -8.61 3.60 4.93
CA LEU A 22 -9.90 3.49 5.62
C LEU A 22 -11.08 3.30 4.65
N SER A 23 -11.06 3.93 3.48
CA SER A 23 -12.11 3.77 2.46
C SER A 23 -12.11 2.35 1.88
N VAL A 24 -10.93 1.76 1.70
CA VAL A 24 -10.76 0.35 1.29
C VAL A 24 -11.32 -0.56 2.38
N GLU A 25 -10.97 -0.34 3.64
CA GLU A 25 -11.44 -1.14 4.76
C GLU A 25 -12.97 -1.10 4.90
N ILE A 26 -13.58 0.09 4.96
CA ILE A 26 -15.04 0.25 5.08
C ILE A 26 -15.75 -0.42 3.91
N SER A 27 -15.30 -0.15 2.68
CA SER A 27 -15.92 -0.73 1.47
C SER A 27 -15.82 -2.25 1.46
N SER A 28 -14.72 -2.82 1.98
CA SER A 28 -14.53 -4.26 2.10
C SER A 28 -15.46 -4.89 3.13
N TYR A 29 -15.67 -4.26 4.28
CA TYR A 29 -16.68 -4.70 5.24
C TYR A 29 -18.10 -4.64 4.66
N VAL A 30 -18.43 -3.59 3.92
CA VAL A 30 -19.75 -3.51 3.25
C VAL A 30 -19.89 -4.64 2.22
N LEU A 31 -18.84 -4.92 1.44
CA LEU A 31 -18.84 -6.06 0.51
C LEU A 31 -19.05 -7.38 1.24
N LEU A 32 -18.35 -7.62 2.37
CA LEU A 32 -18.55 -8.82 3.20
C LEU A 32 -19.99 -8.92 3.73
N ALA A 33 -20.57 -7.81 4.19
CA ALA A 33 -21.95 -7.79 4.67
C ALA A 33 -22.95 -8.12 3.56
N VAL A 34 -22.75 -7.58 2.35
CA VAL A 34 -23.57 -7.90 1.17
C VAL A 34 -23.47 -9.38 0.83
N LEU A 35 -22.25 -9.95 0.83
CA LEU A 35 -22.01 -11.33 0.40
C LEU A 35 -22.38 -12.41 1.43
N THR A 36 -22.54 -12.02 2.70
CA THR A 36 -22.98 -12.90 3.78
C THR A 36 -24.46 -12.74 4.11
N ALA A 37 -25.16 -11.79 3.47
CA ALA A 37 -26.61 -11.71 3.52
C ALA A 37 -27.22 -12.98 2.89
N GLY A 38 -28.19 -13.58 3.59
CA GLY A 38 -28.76 -14.91 3.33
C GLY A 38 -28.69 -15.44 1.89
N GLN A 39 -29.78 -15.33 1.13
CA GLN A 39 -29.81 -15.77 -0.26
C GLN A 39 -29.48 -14.60 -1.19
N LEU A 40 -28.37 -14.71 -1.93
CA LEU A 40 -27.92 -13.69 -2.87
C LEU A 40 -28.74 -13.75 -4.17
N THR A 41 -29.25 -12.60 -4.59
CA THR A 41 -29.88 -12.42 -5.90
C THR A 41 -28.87 -11.92 -6.95
N THR A 42 -29.24 -11.98 -8.23
CA THR A 42 -28.45 -11.39 -9.32
C THR A 42 -28.25 -9.88 -9.13
N ALA A 43 -29.24 -9.18 -8.55
CA ALA A 43 -29.13 -7.77 -8.25
C ALA A 43 -28.07 -7.49 -7.17
N ASP A 44 -28.00 -8.35 -6.14
CA ASP A 44 -26.99 -8.24 -5.08
C ASP A 44 -25.58 -8.49 -5.62
N LEU A 45 -25.42 -9.47 -6.49
CA LEU A 45 -24.13 -9.74 -7.16
C LEU A 45 -23.72 -8.60 -8.09
N GLY A 46 -24.69 -7.97 -8.77
CA GLY A 46 -24.47 -6.76 -9.56
C GLY A 46 -24.03 -5.57 -8.70
N TYR A 47 -24.64 -5.38 -7.52
CA TYR A 47 -24.25 -4.38 -6.55
C TYR A 47 -22.83 -4.63 -6.00
N ALA A 48 -22.55 -5.87 -5.57
CA ALA A 48 -21.24 -6.30 -5.09
C ALA A 48 -20.15 -6.09 -6.16
N ASN A 49 -20.44 -6.39 -7.43
CA ASN A 49 -19.50 -6.18 -8.54
C ASN A 49 -19.04 -4.71 -8.65
N ARG A 50 -19.93 -3.75 -8.36
CA ARG A 50 -19.58 -2.31 -8.39
C ARG A 50 -18.57 -1.94 -7.30
N ILE A 51 -18.62 -2.63 -6.16
CA ILE A 51 -17.67 -2.47 -5.06
C ILE A 51 -16.34 -3.15 -5.40
N VAL A 52 -16.40 -4.40 -5.89
CA VAL A 52 -15.23 -5.17 -6.34
C VAL A 52 -14.45 -4.43 -7.42
N SER A 53 -15.15 -3.86 -8.41
CA SER A 53 -14.55 -3.07 -9.48
C SER A 53 -13.84 -1.81 -8.97
N TRP A 54 -14.25 -1.28 -7.83
CA TRP A 54 -13.54 -0.19 -7.16
C TRP A 54 -12.33 -0.71 -6.39
N LEU A 55 -12.50 -1.76 -5.57
CA LEU A 55 -11.43 -2.35 -4.76
C LEU A 55 -10.24 -2.82 -5.61
N VAL A 56 -10.50 -3.54 -6.71
CA VAL A 56 -9.43 -4.02 -7.61
C VAL A 56 -8.63 -2.85 -8.20
N LYS A 57 -9.24 -1.66 -8.37
CA LYS A 57 -8.53 -0.47 -8.84
C LYS A 57 -7.61 0.15 -7.77
N GLN A 58 -7.90 -0.08 -6.49
CA GLN A 58 -7.06 0.39 -5.38
C GLN A 58 -5.92 -0.58 -5.05
N GLN A 59 -5.95 -1.80 -5.60
CA GLN A 59 -4.92 -2.80 -5.36
C GLN A 59 -3.59 -2.38 -6.00
N ASN A 60 -2.51 -2.56 -5.28
CA ASN A 60 -1.17 -2.32 -5.78
C ASN A 60 -0.66 -3.50 -6.64
N PRO A 61 0.43 -3.33 -7.40
CA PRO A 61 0.94 -4.37 -8.31
C PRO A 61 1.35 -5.68 -7.63
N TYR A 62 1.59 -5.65 -6.32
CA TYR A 62 1.97 -6.82 -5.52
C TYR A 62 0.75 -7.52 -4.89
N GLY A 63 -0.47 -7.08 -5.22
CA GLY A 63 -1.72 -7.66 -4.70
C GLY A 63 -2.15 -7.13 -3.34
N GLY A 64 -1.44 -6.15 -2.76
CA GLY A 64 -1.79 -5.52 -1.49
C GLY A 64 -2.57 -4.21 -1.66
N PHE A 65 -2.88 -3.58 -0.54
CA PHE A 65 -3.48 -2.23 -0.46
C PHE A 65 -2.55 -1.31 0.34
N SER A 66 -3.08 -0.20 0.87
CA SER A 66 -2.27 0.86 1.49
C SER A 66 -1.81 0.53 2.92
N SER A 67 -2.49 -0.37 3.62
CA SER A 67 -2.12 -0.82 4.97
C SER A 67 -2.30 -2.33 5.16
N THR A 68 -2.02 -2.83 6.36
CA THR A 68 -2.23 -4.26 6.66
C THR A 68 -3.71 -4.57 6.83
N GLN A 69 -4.46 -3.72 7.53
CA GLN A 69 -5.86 -3.98 7.87
C GLN A 69 -6.75 -3.95 6.62
N ASP A 70 -6.58 -2.92 5.79
CA ASP A 70 -7.33 -2.82 4.54
C ASP A 70 -7.02 -3.99 3.60
N THR A 71 -5.77 -4.43 3.53
CA THR A 71 -5.34 -5.56 2.71
C THR A 71 -6.00 -6.86 3.15
N VAL A 72 -5.98 -7.19 4.45
CA VAL A 72 -6.56 -8.44 4.95
C VAL A 72 -8.06 -8.50 4.67
N VAL A 73 -8.79 -7.43 5.00
CA VAL A 73 -10.26 -7.41 4.84
C VAL A 73 -10.64 -7.36 3.36
N ALA A 74 -9.92 -6.59 2.53
CA ALA A 74 -10.18 -6.51 1.09
C ALA A 74 -9.92 -7.85 0.39
N LEU A 75 -8.80 -8.52 0.69
CA LEU A 75 -8.51 -9.82 0.11
C LEU A 75 -9.52 -10.88 0.55
N GLN A 76 -9.95 -10.86 1.82
CA GLN A 76 -11.03 -11.73 2.30
C GLN A 76 -12.34 -11.49 1.54
N ALA A 77 -12.72 -10.22 1.35
CA ALA A 77 -13.95 -9.85 0.65
C ALA A 77 -13.92 -10.23 -0.84
N LEU A 78 -12.79 -9.97 -1.51
CA LEU A 78 -12.56 -10.33 -2.92
C LEU A 78 -12.55 -11.85 -3.11
N ALA A 79 -11.91 -12.59 -2.20
CA ALA A 79 -11.92 -14.05 -2.23
C ALA A 79 -13.35 -14.60 -2.06
N LEU A 80 -14.10 -14.11 -1.08
CA LEU A 80 -15.50 -14.51 -0.87
C LEU A 80 -16.34 -14.20 -2.11
N TYR A 81 -16.22 -13.00 -2.68
CA TYR A 81 -16.91 -12.63 -3.92
C TYR A 81 -16.58 -13.62 -5.04
N SER A 82 -15.29 -13.93 -5.24
CA SER A 82 -14.84 -14.87 -6.25
C SER A 82 -15.45 -16.26 -6.10
N THR A 83 -15.76 -16.71 -4.88
CA THR A 83 -16.48 -17.99 -4.67
C THR A 83 -17.95 -17.93 -5.10
N LYS A 84 -18.58 -16.76 -5.06
CA LYS A 84 -20.00 -16.57 -5.41
C LYS A 84 -20.23 -16.42 -6.91
N VAL A 85 -19.26 -15.87 -7.63
CA VAL A 85 -19.35 -15.61 -9.09
C VAL A 85 -18.50 -16.56 -9.93
N PHE A 86 -17.92 -17.60 -9.31
CA PHE A 86 -17.06 -18.55 -9.99
C PHE A 86 -17.76 -19.21 -11.18
N SER A 87 -17.06 -19.25 -12.31
CA SER A 87 -17.41 -20.05 -13.49
C SER A 87 -16.23 -20.94 -13.87
N SER A 88 -16.51 -22.17 -14.31
CA SER A 88 -15.53 -23.11 -14.87
C SER A 88 -15.18 -22.85 -16.33
N ASP A 89 -15.97 -22.01 -17.00
CA ASP A 89 -15.99 -21.92 -18.46
C ASP A 89 -15.49 -20.57 -18.95
N GLY A 90 -14.79 -20.59 -20.07
CA GLY A 90 -14.35 -19.40 -20.79
C GLY A 90 -12.84 -19.24 -20.89
N SER A 91 -12.45 -18.37 -21.81
CA SER A 91 -11.08 -17.91 -21.98
C SER A 91 -11.08 -16.49 -22.52
N SER A 92 -10.02 -15.75 -22.24
CA SER A 92 -9.81 -14.40 -22.73
C SER A 92 -8.35 -14.18 -23.05
N THR A 93 -8.12 -13.50 -24.15
CA THR A 93 -6.81 -13.04 -24.59
C THR A 93 -6.75 -11.54 -24.40
N VAL A 94 -5.77 -11.09 -23.62
CA VAL A 94 -5.44 -9.67 -23.42
C VAL A 94 -4.27 -9.31 -24.32
N THR A 95 -4.43 -8.27 -25.12
CA THR A 95 -3.37 -7.74 -25.99
C THR A 95 -3.06 -6.31 -25.58
N VAL A 96 -1.80 -6.03 -25.26
CA VAL A 96 -1.28 -4.71 -24.91
C VAL A 96 -0.38 -4.24 -26.05
N LYS A 97 -0.69 -3.08 -26.65
CA LYS A 97 0.07 -2.53 -27.79
C LYS A 97 0.65 -1.15 -27.45
N SER A 98 1.93 -0.94 -27.72
CA SER A 98 2.55 0.40 -27.71
C SER A 98 2.23 1.15 -29.00
N GLU A 99 2.37 2.48 -28.99
CA GLU A 99 2.25 3.31 -30.20
C GLU A 99 3.32 2.95 -31.25
N ASP A 100 4.51 2.51 -30.82
CA ASP A 100 5.64 2.14 -31.68
C ASP A 100 5.54 0.73 -32.27
N GLY A 101 4.44 0.02 -32.02
CA GLY A 101 4.14 -1.27 -32.64
C GLY A 101 4.57 -2.51 -31.84
N HIS A 102 5.12 -2.34 -30.64
CA HIS A 102 5.35 -3.46 -29.72
C HIS A 102 4.00 -4.02 -29.25
N SER A 103 3.86 -5.35 -29.24
CA SER A 103 2.62 -6.03 -28.84
C SER A 103 2.92 -7.17 -27.88
N TYR A 104 2.18 -7.21 -26.78
CA TYR A 104 2.28 -8.23 -25.73
C TYR A 104 0.93 -8.91 -25.56
N THR A 105 0.93 -10.25 -25.53
CA THR A 105 -0.31 -11.04 -25.42
C THR A 105 -0.27 -11.92 -24.17
N PHE A 106 -1.41 -11.97 -23.48
CA PHE A 106 -1.63 -12.78 -22.28
C PHE A 106 -2.89 -13.61 -22.48
N ASP A 107 -2.76 -14.93 -22.38
CA ASP A 107 -3.91 -15.83 -22.46
C ASP A 107 -4.34 -16.25 -21.06
N VAL A 108 -5.62 -16.09 -20.77
CA VAL A 108 -6.26 -16.49 -19.52
C VAL A 108 -7.33 -17.53 -19.83
N ASN A 109 -7.14 -18.73 -19.31
CA ASN A 109 -8.03 -19.88 -19.47
C ASN A 109 -8.10 -20.68 -18.15
N GLN A 110 -8.90 -21.74 -18.13
CA GLN A 110 -9.13 -22.52 -16.91
C GLN A 110 -7.86 -23.11 -16.29
N SER A 111 -6.85 -23.45 -17.09
CA SER A 111 -5.60 -24.06 -16.59
C SER A 111 -4.64 -23.04 -15.94
N ASN A 112 -4.75 -21.76 -16.30
CA ASN A 112 -3.83 -20.72 -15.85
C ASN A 112 -4.51 -19.49 -15.22
N LYS A 113 -5.81 -19.54 -14.93
CA LYS A 113 -6.57 -18.40 -14.38
C LYS A 113 -6.09 -17.90 -13.01
N LEU A 114 -5.35 -18.72 -12.27
CA LEU A 114 -4.71 -18.37 -11.00
C LEU A 114 -3.21 -18.08 -11.15
N LEU A 115 -2.67 -18.21 -12.36
CA LEU A 115 -1.27 -17.95 -12.65
C LEU A 115 -1.08 -16.45 -12.86
N TYR A 116 -0.20 -15.85 -12.05
CA TYR A 116 0.27 -14.50 -12.26
C TYR A 116 1.12 -14.42 -13.53
N GLN A 117 0.84 -13.43 -14.38
CA GLN A 117 1.55 -13.19 -15.63
C GLN A 117 1.96 -11.71 -15.70
N GLU A 118 3.22 -11.44 -16.02
CA GLU A 118 3.75 -10.09 -16.16
C GLU A 118 4.70 -9.95 -17.36
N ARG A 119 4.81 -8.73 -17.89
CA ARG A 119 5.80 -8.35 -18.90
C ARG A 119 6.29 -6.94 -18.63
N SER A 120 7.60 -6.74 -18.80
CA SER A 120 8.16 -5.40 -18.86
C SER A 120 7.74 -4.76 -20.18
N LEU A 121 7.21 -3.52 -20.09
CA LEU A 121 6.87 -2.73 -21.25
C LEU A 121 8.09 -1.89 -21.66
N GLN A 122 8.40 -1.87 -22.95
CA GLN A 122 9.46 -1.04 -23.54
C GLN A 122 8.93 0.36 -23.85
N ASP A 123 9.78 1.39 -23.86
CA ASP A 123 9.39 2.79 -24.13
C ASP A 123 8.51 3.36 -23.00
N VAL A 124 9.13 3.52 -21.82
CA VAL A 124 8.50 4.04 -20.61
C VAL A 124 9.14 5.38 -20.22
N PRO A 125 8.37 6.48 -20.05
CA PRO A 125 6.90 6.55 -20.16
C PRO A 125 6.40 6.55 -21.61
N GLY A 126 5.26 5.88 -21.86
CA GLY A 126 4.66 5.74 -23.19
C GLY A 126 3.15 5.49 -23.11
N LYS A 127 2.48 5.55 -24.26
CA LYS A 127 1.05 5.26 -24.39
C LYS A 127 0.84 3.82 -24.86
N TYR A 128 -0.11 3.16 -24.21
CA TYR A 128 -0.47 1.77 -24.50
C TYR A 128 -1.97 1.64 -24.63
N SER A 129 -2.39 0.78 -25.56
CA SER A 129 -3.78 0.35 -25.69
C SER A 129 -3.92 -1.09 -25.20
N ILE A 130 -5.06 -1.38 -24.56
CA ILE A 130 -5.38 -2.71 -24.05
C ILE A 130 -6.65 -3.19 -24.76
N GLU A 131 -6.55 -4.33 -25.41
CA GLU A 131 -7.65 -5.00 -26.11
C GLU A 131 -7.89 -6.36 -25.44
N VAL A 132 -9.14 -6.67 -25.10
CA VAL A 132 -9.51 -7.95 -24.50
C VAL A 132 -10.53 -8.64 -25.39
N LYS A 133 -10.25 -9.89 -25.77
CA LYS A 133 -11.17 -10.75 -26.55
C LYS A 133 -11.42 -12.04 -25.81
N GLY A 134 -12.69 -12.38 -25.60
CA GLY A 134 -13.07 -13.63 -24.95
C GLY A 134 -14.34 -13.50 -24.12
N SER A 135 -14.57 -14.51 -23.28
CA SER A 135 -15.79 -14.64 -22.47
C SER A 135 -15.52 -14.61 -20.96
N THR A 136 -14.26 -14.57 -20.52
CA THR A 136 -13.91 -14.50 -19.10
C THR A 136 -13.43 -13.11 -18.70
N CYS A 137 -13.71 -12.72 -17.47
CA CYS A 137 -13.21 -11.47 -16.90
C CYS A 137 -11.72 -11.61 -16.58
N VAL A 138 -10.93 -10.59 -16.90
CA VAL A 138 -9.50 -10.53 -16.58
C VAL A 138 -9.22 -9.22 -15.82
N SER A 139 -8.46 -9.32 -14.73
CA SER A 139 -7.91 -8.15 -14.04
C SER A 139 -6.57 -7.81 -14.66
N VAL A 140 -6.43 -6.58 -15.15
CA VAL A 140 -5.19 -6.08 -15.78
C VAL A 140 -4.71 -4.88 -14.99
N GLN A 141 -3.43 -4.88 -14.63
CA GLN A 141 -2.78 -3.78 -13.91
C GLN A 141 -1.51 -3.36 -14.62
N THR A 142 -1.19 -2.08 -14.54
CA THR A 142 0.04 -1.49 -15.08
C THR A 142 0.75 -0.74 -13.96
N ALA A 143 2.03 -1.04 -13.76
CA ALA A 143 2.87 -0.43 -12.72
C ALA A 143 3.99 0.41 -13.34
N LEU A 144 4.22 1.60 -12.79
CA LEU A 144 5.32 2.49 -13.16
C LEU A 144 6.12 2.86 -11.91
N PHE A 145 7.40 2.53 -11.91
CA PHE A 145 8.32 2.84 -10.82
C PHE A 145 9.33 3.89 -11.29
N TYR A 146 9.45 4.99 -10.55
CA TYR A 146 10.37 6.09 -10.84
C TYR A 146 10.76 6.83 -9.56
N ASN A 147 11.91 7.48 -9.59
CA ASN A 147 12.38 8.29 -8.46
C ASN A 147 11.75 9.67 -8.52
N VAL A 148 11.25 10.14 -7.38
CA VAL A 148 10.77 11.51 -7.19
C VAL A 148 11.66 12.24 -6.20
N PRO A 149 11.84 13.57 -6.33
CA PRO A 149 12.51 14.35 -5.29
C PRO A 149 11.81 14.20 -3.95
N THR A 150 12.58 14.20 -2.86
CA THR A 150 12.03 14.17 -1.50
C THR A 150 11.08 15.35 -1.30
N PRO A 151 9.82 15.11 -0.91
CA PRO A 151 8.88 16.19 -0.65
C PRO A 151 9.41 17.15 0.41
N THR A 152 9.36 18.46 0.14
CA THR A 152 9.85 19.50 1.06
C THR A 152 8.82 19.88 2.13
N GLN A 153 7.62 19.32 2.09
CA GLN A 153 6.55 19.59 3.05
C GLN A 153 5.89 18.27 3.47
N THR A 154 5.99 17.93 4.75
CA THR A 154 5.17 16.91 5.39
C THR A 154 4.22 17.60 6.36
N SER A 155 2.92 17.55 6.08
CA SER A 155 1.92 18.34 6.82
C SER A 155 1.55 17.78 8.19
N THR A 156 1.86 16.51 8.44
CA THR A 156 1.23 15.76 9.54
C THR A 156 2.24 15.20 10.53
N LEU A 157 3.43 14.80 10.08
CA LEU A 157 4.51 14.30 10.92
C LEU A 157 5.80 15.02 10.52
N SER A 158 6.55 15.50 11.51
CA SER A 158 7.88 16.09 11.31
C SER A 158 8.93 15.23 12.01
N ILE A 159 10.08 15.08 11.35
CA ILE A 159 11.26 14.40 11.90
C ILE A 159 12.45 15.35 11.72
N ALA A 160 13.03 15.79 12.83
CA ALA A 160 14.24 16.60 12.84
C ALA A 160 15.41 15.73 13.31
N VAL A 161 16.49 15.67 12.54
CA VAL A 161 17.68 14.86 12.86
C VAL A 161 18.87 15.78 13.10
N LYS A 162 19.62 15.49 14.16
CA LYS A 162 20.91 16.09 14.48
C LYS A 162 21.94 14.97 14.60
N THR A 163 23.07 15.15 13.93
CA THR A 163 24.17 14.20 13.98
C THR A 163 25.38 14.87 14.57
N GLU A 164 25.95 14.26 15.59
CA GLU A 164 27.16 14.72 16.27
C GLU A 164 28.20 13.61 16.26
N GLY A 165 29.45 13.93 15.97
CA GLY A 165 30.50 12.92 15.85
C GLY A 165 31.86 13.50 16.16
N ASN A 166 32.68 12.74 16.89
CA ASN A 166 34.07 13.09 17.10
C ASN A 166 34.95 12.39 16.04
N CYS A 167 35.13 13.06 14.90
CA CYS A 167 35.89 12.53 13.75
C CYS A 167 37.41 12.66 13.90
N THR A 168 37.93 12.86 15.12
CA THR A 168 39.39 12.99 15.36
C THR A 168 40.14 11.66 15.29
N LYS A 169 39.42 10.53 15.38
CA LYS A 169 40.01 9.20 15.23
C LYS A 169 40.01 8.75 13.76
N SER A 170 41.08 8.10 13.35
CA SER A 170 41.26 7.53 12.01
C SER A 170 40.52 6.20 11.79
N PHE A 171 40.04 5.55 12.85
CA PHE A 171 39.28 4.29 12.78
C PHE A 171 38.27 4.19 13.95
N GLY A 172 37.14 3.53 13.72
CA GLY A 172 36.11 3.31 14.75
C GLY A 172 35.42 4.59 15.22
N GLN A 173 35.00 5.44 14.28
CA GLN A 173 34.21 6.63 14.61
C GLN A 173 32.80 6.20 15.03
N THR A 174 32.30 6.80 16.09
CA THR A 174 30.90 6.65 16.53
C THR A 174 30.21 7.98 16.31
N LEU A 175 29.10 7.95 15.60
CA LEU A 175 28.23 9.10 15.41
C LEU A 175 27.02 8.96 16.33
N SER A 176 26.69 10.03 17.05
CA SER A 176 25.45 10.12 17.81
C SER A 176 24.39 10.76 16.93
N LEU A 177 23.31 10.03 16.70
CA LEU A 177 22.18 10.44 15.89
C LEU A 177 21.01 10.73 16.84
N GLY A 178 20.81 12.01 17.15
CA GLY A 178 19.67 12.49 17.91
C GLY A 178 18.55 12.90 16.97
N PHE A 179 17.34 12.38 17.16
CA PHE A 179 16.21 12.76 16.32
C PHE A 179 14.94 13.02 17.13
N THR A 180 14.16 13.97 16.66
CA THR A 180 12.91 14.42 17.27
C THR A 180 11.76 14.09 16.33
N VAL A 181 10.74 13.41 16.84
CA VAL A 181 9.52 13.10 16.10
C VAL A 181 8.37 13.90 16.71
N GLU A 182 7.62 14.61 15.88
CA GLU A 182 6.49 15.42 16.32
C GLU A 182 5.29 15.29 15.36
N TYR A 183 4.09 15.19 15.94
CA TYR A 183 2.83 15.09 15.22
C TYR A 183 2.10 16.43 15.16
N HIS A 184 1.75 16.88 13.96
CA HIS A 184 1.04 18.15 13.70
C HIS A 184 -0.35 17.97 13.08
N GLY A 185 -0.86 16.73 13.02
CA GLY A 185 -2.16 16.45 12.42
C GLY A 185 -3.35 17.00 13.21
N THR A 186 -4.55 16.68 12.74
CA THR A 186 -5.80 17.26 13.25
C THR A 186 -6.33 16.60 14.52
N LEU A 187 -5.96 15.34 14.78
CA LEU A 187 -6.41 14.58 15.94
C LEU A 187 -5.56 14.94 17.17
N ASN A 188 -6.04 14.58 18.37
CA ASN A 188 -5.29 14.79 19.61
C ASN A 188 -4.08 13.85 19.71
N ASN A 189 -4.25 12.61 19.25
CA ASN A 189 -3.24 11.57 19.27
C ASN A 189 -3.20 10.88 17.91
N THR A 190 -2.03 10.35 17.53
CA THR A 190 -1.91 9.37 16.46
C THR A 190 -2.33 7.98 16.96
N ASN A 191 -2.50 7.05 16.03
CA ASN A 191 -2.33 5.62 16.30
C ASN A 191 -0.83 5.27 16.30
N MET A 192 -0.50 3.98 16.13
CA MET A 192 0.89 3.53 15.99
C MET A 192 1.57 4.21 14.80
N ILE A 193 2.79 4.69 15.02
CA ILE A 193 3.65 5.22 13.96
C ILE A 193 4.89 4.34 13.81
N ILE A 194 5.44 4.34 12.60
CA ILE A 194 6.66 3.62 12.26
C ILE A 194 7.69 4.66 11.82
N VAL A 195 8.87 4.60 12.44
CA VAL A 195 10.04 5.39 12.04
C VAL A 195 11.04 4.43 11.42
N ASP A 196 11.29 4.61 10.13
CA ASP A 196 12.26 3.83 9.36
C ASP A 196 13.57 4.61 9.24
N ILE A 197 14.62 4.12 9.89
CA ILE A 197 15.94 4.73 9.96
C ILE A 197 16.88 3.95 9.04
N LYS A 198 17.16 4.52 7.86
CA LYS A 198 18.18 4.00 6.96
C LYS A 198 19.58 4.45 7.41
N LEU A 199 20.46 3.50 7.67
CA LEU A 199 21.84 3.76 8.06
C LEU A 199 22.69 4.19 6.86
N LEU A 200 23.76 4.95 7.14
CA LEU A 200 24.77 5.28 6.14
C LEU A 200 25.57 4.03 5.75
N SER A 201 25.96 3.92 4.48
CA SER A 201 26.78 2.80 4.02
C SER A 201 28.08 2.69 4.83
N GLY A 202 28.33 1.50 5.40
CA GLY A 202 29.49 1.22 6.23
C GLY A 202 29.31 1.49 7.73
N PHE A 203 28.16 2.00 8.16
CA PHE A 203 27.81 2.18 9.57
C PHE A 203 26.89 1.06 10.07
N THR A 204 26.93 0.78 11.36
CA THR A 204 26.10 -0.23 12.02
C THR A 204 25.67 0.30 13.37
N ALA A 205 24.46 -0.01 13.81
CA ALA A 205 23.93 0.50 15.06
C ALA A 205 23.33 -0.62 15.90
N ASP A 206 23.31 -0.48 17.23
CA ASP A 206 22.62 -1.41 18.11
C ASP A 206 21.13 -1.01 18.24
N PRO A 207 20.18 -1.80 17.68
CA PRO A 207 18.76 -1.49 17.79
C PRO A 207 18.25 -1.53 19.24
N GLY A 208 19.00 -2.18 20.15
CA GLY A 208 18.70 -2.23 21.58
C GLY A 208 18.67 -0.87 22.27
N GLU A 209 19.40 0.12 21.76
CA GLU A 209 19.40 1.48 22.30
C GLU A 209 18.02 2.14 22.25
N LEU A 210 17.30 1.92 21.14
CA LEU A 210 15.98 2.50 20.92
C LEU A 210 14.86 1.76 21.67
N LYS A 211 15.05 0.49 22.05
CA LYS A 211 14.01 -0.31 22.75
C LYS A 211 13.60 0.27 24.09
N ARG A 212 14.46 1.08 24.73
CA ARG A 212 14.18 1.76 26.00
C ARG A 212 13.59 3.16 25.81
N GLY A 213 13.38 3.58 24.56
CA GLY A 213 12.79 4.86 24.21
C GLY A 213 11.35 4.98 24.70
N ILE A 214 10.93 6.20 24.99
CA ILE A 214 9.56 6.52 25.42
C ILE A 214 8.59 6.11 24.31
N LEU A 215 7.52 5.39 24.69
CA LEU A 215 6.45 4.90 23.81
C LEU A 215 6.91 3.92 22.71
N VAL A 216 8.16 3.45 22.72
CA VAL A 216 8.64 2.44 21.78
C VAL A 216 8.14 1.07 22.22
N GLU A 217 7.34 0.42 21.38
CA GLU A 217 6.82 -0.93 21.66
C GLU A 217 7.71 -2.01 21.06
N ARG A 218 8.34 -1.71 19.93
CA ARG A 218 9.16 -2.66 19.17
C ARG A 218 10.23 -1.94 18.39
N VAL A 219 11.37 -2.61 18.22
CA VAL A 219 12.43 -2.22 17.30
C VAL A 219 12.89 -3.46 16.55
N ASP A 220 12.82 -3.40 15.22
CA ASP A 220 13.33 -4.40 14.31
C ASP A 220 14.57 -3.86 13.58
N SER A 221 15.41 -4.75 13.09
CA SER A 221 16.49 -4.42 12.17
C SER A 221 16.45 -5.38 10.99
N LYS A 222 16.56 -4.81 9.79
CA LYS A 222 16.57 -5.54 8.54
C LYS A 222 17.50 -4.83 7.57
N ASP A 223 18.48 -5.55 7.03
CA ASP A 223 19.48 -4.99 6.12
C ASP A 223 20.17 -3.76 6.75
N ASP A 224 20.19 -2.62 6.06
CA ASP A 224 20.71 -1.33 6.54
C ASP A 224 19.63 -0.44 7.19
N HIS A 225 18.49 -1.02 7.58
CA HIS A 225 17.36 -0.31 8.19
C HIS A 225 17.11 -0.73 9.65
N ILE A 226 16.81 0.26 10.49
CA ILE A 226 16.24 0.09 11.84
C ILE A 226 14.82 0.63 11.84
N ILE A 227 13.86 -0.24 12.17
CA ILE A 227 12.44 0.05 12.13
C ILE A 227 11.92 0.15 13.56
N MET A 228 11.54 1.35 13.97
CA MET A 228 11.03 1.63 15.30
C MET A 228 9.51 1.82 15.28
N TYR A 229 8.80 1.14 16.17
CA TYR A 229 7.35 1.21 16.31
C TYR A 229 7.01 1.99 17.59
N ILE A 230 6.39 3.15 17.43
CA ILE A 230 5.95 4.01 18.54
C ILE A 230 4.43 3.87 18.67
N LYS A 231 3.97 3.61 19.90
CA LYS A 231 2.56 3.33 20.22
C LYS A 231 1.59 4.42 19.75
N GLU A 232 1.93 5.67 20.06
CA GLU A 232 1.16 6.86 19.74
C GLU A 232 2.03 8.10 19.92
N LEU A 233 1.65 9.21 19.30
CA LEU A 233 2.17 10.55 19.56
C LEU A 233 1.01 11.47 19.90
N GLN A 234 1.23 12.35 20.87
CA GLN A 234 0.33 13.46 21.15
C GLN A 234 0.65 14.64 20.24
N ARG A 235 -0.38 15.37 19.84
CA ARG A 235 -0.26 16.53 18.95
C ARG A 235 0.61 17.63 19.57
N ASN A 236 1.56 18.13 18.81
CA ASN A 236 2.51 19.18 19.17
C ASN A 236 3.33 18.88 20.44
N ILE A 237 3.55 17.58 20.73
CA ILE A 237 4.42 17.13 21.82
C ILE A 237 5.58 16.36 21.19
N PRO A 238 6.78 16.97 21.09
CA PRO A 238 7.93 16.32 20.48
C PRO A 238 8.50 15.23 21.39
N ILE A 239 8.91 14.12 20.78
CA ILE A 239 9.64 13.03 21.46
C ILE A 239 11.03 12.90 20.86
N ASN A 240 12.04 12.87 21.74
CA ASN A 240 13.44 12.78 21.35
C ASN A 240 13.97 11.36 21.56
N TYR A 241 14.72 10.89 20.58
CA TYR A 241 15.40 9.61 20.58
C TYR A 241 16.87 9.81 20.22
N GLN A 242 17.71 8.87 20.62
CA GLN A 242 19.14 8.87 20.36
C GLN A 242 19.58 7.47 19.96
N LEU A 243 20.43 7.39 18.95
CA LEU A 243 21.01 6.17 18.43
C LEU A 243 22.48 6.41 18.10
N HIS A 244 23.36 5.49 18.48
CA HIS A 244 24.76 5.52 18.06
C HIS A 244 24.98 4.61 16.85
N ILE A 245 25.67 5.14 15.83
CA ILE A 245 25.99 4.44 14.57
C ILE A 245 27.50 4.43 14.31
#